data_AF-A0AAW8RB39-F1
#
_entry.id   AF-A0AAW8RB39-F1
#
_cell.length_a   1.000
_cell.length_b   1.000
_cell.length_c   1.000
_cell.angle_alpha   90.00
_cell.angle_beta   90.00
_cell.angle_gamma   90.00
#
_symmetry.space_group_name_H-M   'P 1'
#
loop_
_entity.id
_entity.type
_entity.pdbx_description
1 polymer ?
#
loop_
_entity_poly.entity_id
_entity_poly.type
_entity_poly.pdbx_seq_one_letter_code
_entity_poly.pdbx_strand_id
1 'polypeptide(L)'
;MTILMVIFALILFAIAFFLLSGKASVLIINEQKEQHQFNQKFFKSYGYLMLIFGLFACFLVFYHQQWLWLTFLAITSFLMVFFVIGLNRRIN
;
A
#
# COMPACT_ATOMS: atom_id res chain seq x y z
N MET A 1 -8.35 -17.03 -11.87
CA MET A 1 -8.11 -15.57 -11.75
C MET A 1 -8.80 -14.97 -10.55
N THR A 2 -10.07 -15.28 -10.30
CA THR A 2 -10.87 -14.79 -9.16
C THR A 2 -10.20 -15.05 -7.79
N ILE A 3 -9.73 -16.28 -7.56
CA ILE A 3 -8.99 -16.64 -6.33
C ILE A 3 -7.72 -15.79 -6.16
N LEU A 4 -6.99 -15.55 -7.25
CA LEU A 4 -5.78 -14.74 -7.24
C LEU A 4 -6.07 -13.28 -6.87
N MET A 5 -7.18 -12.73 -7.36
CA MET A 5 -7.63 -11.37 -7.01
C MET A 5 -8.07 -11.27 -5.55
N VAL A 6 -8.71 -12.31 -5.01
CA VAL A 6 -9.06 -12.35 -3.58
C VAL A 6 -7.78 -12.38 -2.72
N ILE A 7 -6.81 -13.22 -3.07
CA ILE A 7 -5.51 -13.25 -2.40
C ILE A 7 -4.82 -11.88 -2.49
N PHE A 8 -4.85 -11.25 -3.67
CA PHE A 8 -4.28 -9.93 -3.88
C PHE A 8 -4.95 -8.86 -3.01
N ALA A 9 -6.28 -8.86 -2.94
CA ALA A 9 -7.04 -7.97 -2.06
C ALA A 9 -6.66 -8.17 -0.59
N LEU A 10 -6.54 -9.43 -0.14
CA LEU A 10 -6.10 -9.75 1.23
C LEU A 10 -4.69 -9.23 1.52
N ILE A 11 -3.77 -9.35 0.58
CA ILE A 11 -2.40 -8.80 0.71
C ILE A 11 -2.46 -7.28 0.83
N LEU A 12 -3.26 -6.59 0.00
CA LEU A 12 -3.43 -5.14 0.08
C LEU A 12 -4.02 -4.70 1.42
N PHE A 13 -5.00 -5.42 1.96
CA PHE A 13 -5.54 -5.15 3.28
C PHE A 13 -4.52 -5.41 4.40
N ALA A 14 -3.73 -6.47 4.31
CA ALA A 14 -2.68 -6.75 5.29
C ALA A 14 -1.61 -5.65 5.30
N ILE A 15 -1.18 -5.20 4.11
CA ILE A 15 -0.24 -4.08 3.97
C ILE A 15 -0.87 -2.79 4.51
N ALA A 16 -2.10 -2.47 4.12
CA ALA A 16 -2.82 -1.30 4.59
C ALA A 16 -2.92 -1.27 6.11
N PHE A 17 -3.31 -2.39 6.72
CA PHE A 17 -3.42 -2.54 8.16
C PHE A 17 -2.08 -2.31 8.86
N PHE A 18 -1.00 -2.91 8.35
CA PHE A 18 0.34 -2.73 8.88
C PHE A 18 0.80 -1.25 8.82
N LEU A 19 0.58 -0.59 7.69
CA LEU A 19 0.93 0.81 7.47
C LEU A 19 0.10 1.76 8.34
N LEU A 20 -1.20 1.52 8.47
CA LEU A 20 -2.12 2.32 9.28
C LEU A 20 -1.88 2.18 10.78
N SER A 21 -1.41 1.01 11.22
CA SER A 21 -1.05 0.76 12.62
C SER A 21 0.07 1.68 13.12
N GLY A 22 0.81 2.36 12.22
CA GLY A 22 1.90 3.26 12.59
C GLY A 22 3.15 2.54 13.08
N LYS A 23 3.12 1.21 13.27
CA LYS A 23 4.28 0.38 13.61
C LYS A 23 5.37 0.42 12.54
N ALA A 24 4.99 0.75 11.30
CA ALA A 24 5.92 0.88 10.19
C ALA A 24 6.91 2.06 10.36
N SER A 25 6.59 3.12 11.11
CA SER A 25 7.57 4.20 11.35
C SER A 25 8.75 3.75 12.20
N VAL A 26 8.55 2.76 13.07
CA VAL A 26 9.61 2.16 13.90
C VAL A 26 10.69 1.47 13.05
N LEU A 27 10.41 1.14 11.78
CA LEU A 27 11.40 0.60 10.85
C LEU A 27 12.50 1.62 10.49
N ILE A 28 12.28 2.91 10.75
CA ILE A 28 13.27 3.96 10.51
C ILE A 28 14.09 4.14 11.80
N ILE A 29 15.22 3.43 11.86
CA ILE A 29 16.06 3.26 13.07
C ILE A 29 16.72 4.58 13.55
N ASN A 30 16.78 5.61 12.70
CA ASN A 30 17.47 6.88 12.98
C ASN A 30 16.53 8.11 12.98
N GLU A 31 15.28 7.94 13.45
CA GLU A 31 14.29 9.01 13.48
C GLU A 31 14.61 10.10 14.51
N GLN A 32 14.82 11.34 14.05
CA GLN A 32 14.70 12.51 14.92
C GLN A 32 13.25 12.66 15.39
N LYS A 33 13.04 13.14 16.63
CA LYS A 33 11.70 13.28 17.24
C LYS A 33 10.71 14.08 16.39
N GLU A 34 11.19 15.05 15.61
CA GLU A 34 10.35 15.86 14.70
C GLU A 34 9.98 15.11 13.40
N GLN A 35 10.80 14.17 12.94
CA GLN A 35 10.54 13.38 11.74
C GLN A 35 9.60 12.19 11.98
N HIS A 36 9.51 11.69 13.22
CA HIS A 36 8.64 10.56 13.57
C HIS A 36 7.17 10.81 13.19
N GLN A 37 6.64 12.00 13.49
CA GLN A 37 5.27 12.37 13.12
C GLN A 37 5.09 12.45 11.59
N PHE A 38 6.09 12.95 10.88
CA PHE A 38 6.06 13.10 9.43
C PHE A 38 6.13 11.75 8.71
N ASN A 39 6.94 10.83 9.23
CA ASN A 39 7.06 9.46 8.75
C ASN A 39 5.79 8.66 9.06
N GLN A 40 5.25 8.79 10.28
CA GLN A 40 3.97 8.15 10.62
C GLN A 40 2.84 8.62 9.69
N LYS A 41 2.78 9.91 9.35
CA LYS A 41 1.82 10.46 8.38
C LYS A 41 2.05 9.90 6.96
N PHE A 42 3.31 9.75 6.54
CA PHE A 42 3.66 9.10 5.27
C PHE A 42 3.15 7.67 5.20
N PHE A 43 3.47 6.83 6.21
CA PHE A 43 3.01 5.44 6.26
C PHE A 43 1.47 5.36 6.28
N LYS A 44 0.79 6.19 7.09
CA LYS A 44 -0.67 6.24 7.13
C LYS A 44 -1.29 6.63 5.77
N SER A 45 -0.71 7.60 5.07
CA SER A 45 -1.19 8.01 3.74
C SER A 45 -1.13 6.86 2.74
N TYR A 46 -0.01 6.12 2.70
CA TYR A 46 0.10 4.93 1.85
C TYR A 46 -0.80 3.78 2.33
N GLY A 47 -1.00 3.64 3.64
CA GLY A 47 -1.96 2.70 4.21
C GLY A 47 -3.40 2.95 3.74
N TYR A 48 -3.86 4.21 3.74
CA TYR A 48 -5.19 4.56 3.20
C TYR A 48 -5.30 4.29 1.69
N LEU A 49 -4.24 4.60 0.92
CA LEU A 49 -4.21 4.28 -0.52
C LEU A 49 -4.33 2.77 -0.75
N MET A 50 -3.56 1.95 -0.03
CA MET A 50 -3.63 0.49 -0.13
C MET A 50 -5.00 -0.06 0.30
N LEU A 51 -5.66 0.56 1.28
CA LEU A 51 -7.01 0.17 1.71
C LEU A 51 -8.04 0.44 0.62
N ILE A 52 -7.99 1.62 -0.02
CA ILE A 52 -8.87 1.97 -1.15
C ILE A 52 -8.63 1.00 -2.30
N PHE A 53 -7.37 0.67 -2.61
CA PHE A 53 -7.03 -0.30 -3.63
C PHE A 53 -7.50 -1.71 -3.26
N GLY A 54 -7.41 -2.12 -2.00
CA GLY A 54 -7.94 -3.41 -1.52
C GLY A 54 -9.46 -3.50 -1.70
N LEU A 55 -10.21 -2.44 -1.38
CA LEU A 55 -11.65 -2.35 -1.62
C LEU A 55 -11.98 -2.42 -3.12
N PHE A 56 -11.22 -1.70 -3.94
CA PHE A 56 -11.39 -1.73 -5.39
C PHE A 56 -11.04 -3.10 -5.98
N ALA A 57 -10.03 -3.79 -5.45
CA ALA A 57 -9.69 -5.15 -5.81
C ALA A 57 -10.85 -6.12 -5.52
N CYS A 58 -11.50 -5.99 -4.36
CA CYS A 58 -12.72 -6.75 -4.03
C CYS A 58 -13.85 -6.47 -5.02
N PHE A 59 -14.04 -5.21 -5.43
CA PHE A 59 -15.05 -4.87 -6.44
C PHE A 59 -14.72 -5.50 -7.80
N LEU A 60 -13.44 -5.48 -8.20
CA LEU A 60 -12.95 -6.10 -9.44
C LEU A 60 -13.20 -7.60 -9.52
N VAL A 61 -13.34 -8.30 -8.40
CA VAL A 61 -13.64 -9.75 -8.37
C VAL A 61 -14.93 -10.05 -9.14
N PHE A 62 -15.91 -9.14 -9.10
CA PHE A 62 -17.20 -9.28 -9.79
C PHE A 62 -17.15 -8.88 -11.27
N TYR A 63 -16.08 -8.22 -11.72
CA TYR A 63 -15.92 -7.76 -13.11
C TYR A 63 -14.82 -8.58 -13.81
N HIS A 64 -15.18 -9.40 -14.80
CA HIS A 64 -14.23 -10.27 -15.50
C HIS A 64 -13.48 -9.60 -16.67
N GLN A 65 -13.48 -8.27 -16.72
CA GLN A 65 -12.80 -7.53 -17.78
C GLN A 65 -11.27 -7.52 -17.54
N GLN A 66 -10.56 -8.35 -18.31
CA GLN A 66 -9.10 -8.56 -18.16
C GLN A 66 -8.27 -7.28 -18.23
N TRP A 67 -8.64 -6.34 -19.10
CA TRP A 67 -7.96 -5.05 -19.23
C TRP A 67 -8.00 -4.23 -17.95
N LEU A 68 -9.11 -4.29 -17.21
CA LEU A 68 -9.30 -3.56 -15.97
C LEU A 68 -8.43 -4.14 -14.85
N TRP A 69 -8.20 -5.45 -14.86
CA TRP A 69 -7.29 -6.12 -13.93
C TRP A 69 -5.83 -5.77 -14.23
N LEU A 70 -5.44 -5.75 -15.51
CA LEU A 70 -4.09 -5.38 -15.95
C LEU A 70 -3.76 -3.93 -15.58
N THR A 71 -4.67 -2.98 -15.85
CA THR A 71 -4.45 -1.58 -15.49
C THR A 71 -4.40 -1.40 -13.99
N PHE A 72 -5.27 -2.07 -13.23
CA PHE A 72 -5.24 -2.02 -11.77
C PHE A 72 -3.92 -2.57 -11.20
N LEU A 73 -3.44 -3.69 -11.72
CA LEU A 73 -2.16 -4.27 -11.33
C LEU A 73 -1.00 -3.32 -11.65
N ALA A 74 -0.97 -2.75 -12.86
CA ALA A 74 0.05 -1.77 -13.26
C ALA A 74 0.06 -0.55 -12.33
N ILE A 75 -1.11 0.03 -12.02
CA ILE A 75 -1.22 1.18 -11.12
C ILE A 75 -0.72 0.80 -9.71
N THR A 76 -1.09 -0.38 -9.21
CA THR A 76 -0.65 -0.85 -7.89
C THR A 76 0.87 -1.03 -7.84
N SER A 77 1.47 -1.59 -8.90
CA SER A 77 2.92 -1.72 -9.03
C SER A 77 3.61 -0.35 -9.05
N PHE A 78 3.10 0.63 -9.80
CA PHE A 78 3.63 2.00 -9.77
C PHE A 78 3.56 2.60 -8.37
N LEU A 79 2.43 2.43 -7.68
CA LEU A 79 2.25 2.94 -6.33
C LEU A 79 3.23 2.32 -5.32
N MET A 80 3.55 1.03 -5.47
CA MET A 80 4.58 0.35 -4.69
C MET A 80 5.99 0.89 -5.00
N VAL A 81 6.31 1.19 -6.26
CA VAL A 81 7.60 1.82 -6.62
C VAL A 81 7.73 3.19 -5.96
N PHE A 82 6.69 4.03 -6.02
CA PHE A 82 6.71 5.33 -5.33
C PHE A 82 6.83 5.19 -3.81
N PHE A 83 6.17 4.19 -3.22
CA PHE A 83 6.32 3.89 -1.79
C PHE A 83 7.78 3.55 -1.44
N VAL A 84 8.41 2.65 -2.20
CA VAL A 84 9.81 2.24 -1.97
C VAL A 84 10.78 3.41 -2.16
N ILE A 85 10.61 4.24 -3.19
CA ILE A 85 11.42 5.45 -3.39
C ILE A 85 11.25 6.43 -2.22
N GLY A 86 10.01 6.64 -1.77
CA GLY A 86 9.70 7.51 -0.64
C GLY A 86 10.25 6.99 0.68
N LEU A 87 10.29 5.66 0.85
CA LEU A 87 10.90 4.99 2.00
C LEU A 87 12.42 5.11 1.96
N ASN A 88 13.05 4.87 0.81
CA ASN A 88 14.50 5.00 0.65
C ASN A 88 15.00 6.42 0.96
N ARG A 89 14.27 7.45 0.51
CA ARG A 89 14.54 8.86 0.83
C ARG A 89 14.40 9.23 2.32
N ARG A 90 13.74 8.40 3.12
CA ARG A 90 13.53 8.64 4.56
C ARG A 90 14.49 7.83 5.43
N ILE A 91 15.02 6.73 4.90
CA ILE A 91 16.00 5.88 5.59
C ILE A 91 17.43 6.40 5.39
N ASN A 92 17.75 6.89 4.18
CA ASN A 92 19.05 7.40 3.78
C ASN A 92 19.12 8.92 3.91
#